data_AF-A0A8B5XP28-F1
#
_entry.id   AF-A0A8B5XP28-F1
#
_cell.length_a   1.000
_cell.length_b   1.000
_cell.length_c   1.000
_cell.angle_alpha   90.00
_cell.angle_beta   90.00
_cell.angle_gamma   90.00
#
_symmetry.space_group_name_H-M   'P 1'
#
loop_
_entity.id
_entity.type
_entity.pdbx_description
1 polymer ?
#
loop_
_entity_poly.entity_id
_entity_poly.type
_entity_poly.pdbx_seq_one_letter_code
_entity_poly.pdbx_strand_id
1 'polypeptide(L)'
;INDIHAEGYLAVDISPTNFILDDFGRVRLIDLENFTNKNNTVRRAATKFMINTDCPSKICTIQQDYFALAMLSFAIMREHVLIFEGEDVLLNITALDKIKFCMYIEKEIGNITKSQFNWLMYLLNLSEQEKLDRFEKMKYINDFEDKNIEFHLKKVDSSFNLQIENETLINYLLSLNMNRESRILNSNEFGEFVSPISFQHGLSGYLFYLSHMRDISENGRIIEWIISEGNQNKGNVYLNGCSILFGSSGYLWVLLEFYKKITSNNPSRELIIDKIRDIYKDLISSYQKVEVFDFALGKSGILLSLMKYCINFNDVDSMEFIREKIEELYLYFVDEIRNVNSLKECNFAHGLAGIAYVILIYNSEFEFKVAYENSIKVFNNLLENLLENEYSRLNATPTNLELSWCEGTSGILLYFELLYDKRYSNIISRFQQLAFKFNLIQSSCYCHGLSSLLQTLNYQDKLNLRENVIEILLSRSKRDKNGILVFECEESSDTLFDFGIGNLGIYWSILGERFPFELKKEL
;
A
#
# COMPACT_ATOMS: atom_id res chain seq x y z
N ILE A 1 -16.29 -3.00 33.86
CA ILE A 1 -15.75 -1.62 33.81
C ILE A 1 -16.49 -0.70 34.77
N ASN A 2 -17.81 -0.45 34.60
CA ASN A 2 -18.53 0.43 35.54
C ASN A 2 -18.41 0.01 37.01
N ASP A 3 -18.43 -1.29 37.31
CA ASP A 3 -18.24 -1.79 38.68
C ASP A 3 -16.85 -1.43 39.24
N ILE A 4 -15.79 -1.58 38.43
CA ILE A 4 -14.40 -1.20 38.77
C ILE A 4 -14.33 0.30 39.07
N HIS A 5 -14.95 1.13 38.23
CA HIS A 5 -14.96 2.58 38.43
C HIS A 5 -15.77 2.99 39.67
N ALA A 6 -16.90 2.31 39.93
CA ALA A 6 -17.72 2.52 41.12
C ALA A 6 -16.95 2.17 42.41
N GLU A 7 -16.10 1.14 42.37
CA GLU A 7 -15.18 0.78 43.45
C GLU A 7 -13.99 1.75 43.60
N GLY A 8 -13.82 2.70 42.67
CA GLY A 8 -12.80 3.74 42.75
C GLY A 8 -11.49 3.43 42.05
N TYR A 9 -11.49 2.50 41.10
CA TYR A 9 -10.32 2.10 40.32
C TYR A 9 -10.46 2.45 38.83
N LEU A 10 -9.35 2.43 38.11
CA LEU A 10 -9.22 2.50 36.65
C LEU A 10 -8.53 1.22 36.17
N ALA A 11 -8.89 0.73 34.98
CA ALA A 11 -8.25 -0.43 34.40
C ALA A 11 -6.88 -0.10 33.77
N VAL A 12 -6.70 1.14 33.27
CA VAL A 12 -5.43 1.72 32.74
C VAL A 12 -4.96 1.12 31.41
N ASP A 13 -5.06 -0.19 31.22
CA ASP A 13 -4.78 -0.87 29.96
C ASP A 13 -5.84 -1.94 29.73
N ILE A 14 -6.76 -1.67 28.79
CA ILE A 14 -7.80 -2.60 28.37
C ILE A 14 -7.47 -2.99 26.94
N SER A 15 -7.15 -4.27 26.75
CA SER A 15 -6.73 -4.85 25.50
C SER A 15 -7.22 -6.31 25.40
N PRO A 16 -7.13 -6.95 24.22
CA PRO A 16 -7.50 -8.36 24.08
C PRO A 16 -6.74 -9.29 25.03
N THR A 17 -5.52 -8.93 25.43
CA THR A 17 -4.67 -9.77 26.29
C THR A 17 -5.16 -9.84 27.75
N ASN A 18 -6.00 -8.89 28.18
CA ASN A 18 -6.46 -8.87 29.58
C ASN A 18 -7.63 -9.84 29.82
N PHE A 19 -8.21 -10.45 28.79
CA PHE A 19 -9.43 -11.26 28.88
C PHE A 19 -9.24 -12.69 28.37
N ILE A 20 -9.89 -13.65 29.04
CA ILE A 20 -10.10 -15.02 28.55
C ILE A 20 -11.59 -15.20 28.28
N LEU A 21 -11.93 -15.68 27.09
CA LEU A 21 -13.24 -16.23 26.78
C LEU A 21 -13.19 -17.75 27.02
N ASP A 22 -14.02 -18.27 27.93
CA ASP A 22 -14.12 -19.71 28.12
C ASP A 22 -15.11 -20.36 27.12
N ASP A 23 -15.08 -21.68 27.02
CA ASP A 23 -15.91 -22.47 26.09
C ASP A 23 -17.43 -22.28 26.31
N PHE A 24 -17.83 -21.70 27.45
CA PHE A 24 -19.22 -21.38 27.79
C PHE A 24 -19.59 -19.94 27.43
N GLY A 25 -18.71 -19.21 26.74
CA GLY A 25 -18.90 -17.81 26.36
C GLY A 25 -18.74 -16.82 27.52
N ARG A 26 -18.17 -17.22 28.65
CA ARG A 26 -17.93 -16.30 29.77
C ARG A 26 -16.60 -15.59 29.58
N VAL A 27 -16.64 -14.27 29.65
CA VAL A 27 -15.45 -13.42 29.63
C VAL A 27 -14.91 -13.26 31.05
N ARG A 28 -13.64 -13.63 31.26
CA ARG A 28 -12.92 -13.46 32.52
C ARG A 28 -11.79 -12.47 32.30
N LEU A 29 -11.75 -11.44 33.14
CA LEU A 29 -10.60 -10.55 33.26
C LEU A 29 -9.51 -11.28 34.06
N ILE A 30 -8.31 -11.41 33.49
CA ILE A 30 -7.21 -12.21 34.07
C ILE A 30 -5.99 -11.39 34.45
N ASP A 31 -5.80 -10.24 33.80
CA ASP A 31 -4.68 -9.36 34.06
C ASP A 31 -5.18 -8.10 34.78
N LEU A 32 -4.87 -8.04 36.08
CA LEU A 32 -5.27 -6.96 36.98
C LEU A 32 -4.09 -6.06 37.37
N GLU A 33 -2.89 -6.31 36.84
CA GLU A 33 -1.67 -5.64 37.33
C GLU A 33 -1.65 -4.14 37.06
N ASN A 34 -2.36 -3.73 36.01
CA ASN A 34 -2.41 -2.36 35.55
C ASN A 34 -3.49 -1.52 36.26
N PHE A 35 -4.32 -2.14 37.09
CA PHE A 35 -5.39 -1.42 37.79
C PHE A 35 -4.81 -0.41 38.77
N THR A 36 -5.39 0.80 38.77
CA THR A 36 -4.92 1.86 39.66
C THR A 36 -6.07 2.61 40.31
N ASN A 37 -5.81 3.23 41.46
CA ASN A 37 -6.81 4.07 42.11
C ASN A 37 -7.16 5.24 41.18
N LYS A 38 -8.45 5.61 41.07
CA LYS A 38 -8.91 6.69 40.17
C LYS A 38 -8.27 8.06 40.41
N ASN A 39 -7.67 8.27 41.58
CA ASN A 39 -6.94 9.49 41.88
C ASN A 39 -5.49 9.48 41.31
N ASN A 40 -4.98 8.33 40.91
CA ASN A 40 -3.70 8.20 40.22
C ASN A 40 -3.95 8.24 38.71
N THR A 41 -3.54 9.33 38.08
CA THR A 41 -3.74 9.57 36.66
C THR A 41 -2.56 9.10 35.79
N VAL A 42 -1.50 8.54 36.38
CA VAL A 42 -0.31 8.10 35.64
C VAL A 42 -0.56 6.74 34.99
N ARG A 43 -0.51 6.70 33.66
CA ARG A 43 -0.52 5.47 32.87
C ARG A 43 0.86 4.82 32.85
N ARG A 44 0.92 3.51 33.12
CA ARG A 44 2.16 2.72 33.17
C ARG A 44 2.28 1.68 32.06
N ALA A 45 1.15 1.24 31.52
CA ALA A 45 1.06 0.31 30.41
C ALA A 45 0.13 0.88 29.33
N ALA A 46 0.41 0.55 28.08
CA ALA A 46 -0.27 1.14 26.96
C ALA A 46 -0.26 0.21 25.73
N THR A 47 -1.38 -0.43 25.47
CA THR A 47 -1.54 -1.21 24.22
C THR A 47 -1.81 -0.29 23.03
N LYS A 48 -1.04 -0.45 21.94
CA LYS A 48 -1.22 0.33 20.70
C LYS A 48 -2.66 0.15 20.18
N PHE A 49 -3.24 1.23 19.65
CA PHE A 49 -4.63 1.28 19.15
C PHE A 49 -5.73 1.05 20.20
N MET A 50 -5.39 0.91 21.48
CA MET A 50 -6.37 0.82 22.57
C MET A 50 -6.45 2.10 23.40
N ILE A 51 -5.76 3.15 22.96
CA ILE A 51 -5.64 4.43 23.68
C ILE A 51 -6.10 5.55 22.78
N ASN A 52 -6.91 6.46 23.33
CA ASN A 52 -7.24 7.68 22.62
C ASN A 52 -6.02 8.60 22.64
N THR A 53 -5.44 8.83 21.46
CA THR A 53 -4.27 9.68 21.23
C THR A 53 -4.58 11.17 21.19
N ASP A 54 -5.85 11.58 21.21
CA ASP A 54 -6.28 12.98 21.33
C ASP A 54 -5.98 13.56 22.72
N CYS A 55 -5.74 12.67 23.69
CA CYS A 55 -5.32 13.00 25.04
C CYS A 55 -3.89 12.50 25.29
N PRO A 56 -3.14 13.10 26.24
CA PRO A 56 -1.80 12.64 26.56
C PRO A 56 -1.78 11.14 26.92
N SER A 57 -1.01 10.34 26.16
CA SER A 57 -0.94 8.88 26.32
C SER A 57 -0.48 8.42 27.71
N LYS A 58 0.23 9.30 28.44
CA LYS A 58 0.69 9.05 29.82
C LYS A 58 -0.40 9.24 30.87
N ILE A 59 -1.60 9.64 30.49
CA ILE A 59 -2.72 9.88 31.40
C ILE A 59 -3.73 8.72 31.28
N CYS A 60 -4.16 8.18 32.42
CA CYS A 60 -5.29 7.26 32.51
C CYS A 60 -6.49 7.97 33.15
N THR A 61 -7.68 7.72 32.58
CA THR A 61 -8.96 8.29 33.02
C THR A 61 -10.08 7.29 32.77
N ILE A 62 -11.25 7.53 33.36
CA ILE A 62 -12.47 6.75 33.07
C ILE A 62 -12.81 6.79 31.58
N GLN A 63 -12.64 7.95 30.96
CA GLN A 63 -12.87 8.16 29.53
C GLN A 63 -11.98 7.27 28.65
N GLN A 64 -10.70 7.14 29.03
CA GLN A 64 -9.77 6.26 28.33
C GLN A 64 -10.16 4.78 28.46
N ASP A 65 -10.69 4.36 29.61
CA ASP A 65 -11.20 2.99 29.78
C ASP A 65 -12.44 2.74 28.88
N TYR A 66 -13.33 3.73 28.70
CA TYR A 66 -14.46 3.60 27.77
C TYR A 66 -14.04 3.56 26.31
N PHE A 67 -13.07 4.40 25.92
CA PHE A 67 -12.47 4.34 24.59
C PHE A 67 -11.87 2.96 24.33
N ALA A 68 -11.03 2.47 25.24
CA ALA A 68 -10.37 1.17 25.12
C ALA A 68 -11.40 0.02 25.06
N LEU A 69 -12.50 0.12 25.81
CA LEU A 69 -13.61 -0.83 25.72
C LEU A 69 -14.28 -0.82 24.34
N ALA A 70 -14.47 0.35 23.72
CA ALA A 70 -15.01 0.44 22.36
C ALA A 70 -14.08 -0.23 21.35
N MET A 71 -12.78 0.05 21.43
CA MET A 71 -11.76 -0.54 20.55
C MET A 71 -11.66 -2.06 20.71
N LEU A 72 -11.62 -2.54 21.96
CA LEU A 72 -11.62 -3.97 22.27
C LEU A 72 -12.87 -4.66 21.71
N SER A 73 -14.03 -4.05 21.90
CA SER A 73 -15.28 -4.66 21.47
C SER A 73 -15.40 -4.72 19.96
N PHE A 74 -14.94 -3.68 19.26
CA PHE A 74 -14.79 -3.73 17.81
C PHE A 74 -13.84 -4.85 17.39
N ALA A 75 -12.70 -5.00 18.07
CA ALA A 75 -11.74 -6.06 17.79
C ALA A 75 -12.33 -7.46 17.99
N ILE A 76 -13.20 -7.66 18.99
CA ILE A 76 -13.94 -8.92 19.18
C ILE A 76 -14.94 -9.12 18.03
N MET A 77 -15.67 -8.08 17.62
CA MET A 77 -16.67 -8.18 16.55
C MET A 77 -16.06 -8.44 15.16
N ARG A 78 -14.86 -7.93 14.92
CA ARG A 78 -14.16 -8.02 13.64
C ARG A 78 -13.04 -9.05 13.60
N GLU A 79 -12.70 -9.63 14.75
CA GLU A 79 -11.52 -10.49 14.95
C GLU A 79 -10.19 -9.79 14.60
N HIS A 80 -10.21 -8.46 14.49
CA HIS A 80 -9.07 -7.62 14.08
C HIS A 80 -9.11 -6.27 14.79
N VAL A 81 -7.94 -5.80 15.22
CA VAL A 81 -7.78 -4.47 15.81
C VAL A 81 -7.97 -3.40 14.74
N LEU A 82 -8.72 -2.34 15.06
CA LEU A 82 -8.81 -1.17 14.20
C LEU A 82 -7.49 -0.38 14.27
N ILE A 83 -6.81 -0.29 13.14
CA ILE A 83 -5.59 0.50 12.99
C ILE A 83 -5.99 1.96 12.76
N PHE A 84 -5.40 2.87 13.52
CA PHE A 84 -5.53 4.32 13.34
C PHE A 84 -4.27 5.03 13.82
N GLU A 85 -4.06 6.25 13.32
CA GLU A 85 -2.99 7.14 13.79
C GLU A 85 -3.58 8.39 14.46
N GLY A 86 -2.72 9.17 15.11
CA GLY A 86 -3.12 10.29 15.96
C GLY A 86 -3.85 11.43 15.25
N GLU A 87 -4.20 12.47 16.02
CA GLU A 87 -4.88 13.67 15.50
C GLU A 87 -4.09 14.37 14.37
N ASP A 88 -4.81 15.08 13.50
CA ASP A 88 -4.26 16.12 12.64
C ASP A 88 -4.66 17.49 13.20
N VAL A 89 -3.73 18.09 13.96
CA VAL A 89 -3.91 19.40 14.59
C VAL A 89 -4.13 20.51 13.56
N LEU A 90 -3.50 20.43 12.39
CA LEU A 90 -3.62 21.47 11.36
C LEU A 90 -5.04 21.55 10.82
N LEU A 91 -5.69 20.40 10.65
CA LEU A 91 -7.04 20.30 10.10
C LEU A 91 -8.12 20.21 11.17
N ASN A 92 -7.74 20.21 12.46
CA ASN A 92 -8.64 20.01 13.59
C ASN A 92 -9.46 18.71 13.42
N ILE A 93 -8.77 17.61 13.10
CA ILE A 93 -9.33 16.27 12.94
C ILE A 93 -8.76 15.41 14.05
N THR A 94 -9.63 14.91 14.92
CA THR A 94 -9.22 14.05 16.03
C THR A 94 -9.02 12.61 15.57
N ALA A 95 -8.25 11.82 16.32
CA ALA A 95 -8.19 10.36 16.14
C ALA A 95 -9.59 9.75 16.30
N LEU A 96 -10.41 10.31 17.20
CA LEU A 96 -11.77 9.85 17.38
C LEU A 96 -12.66 10.07 16.15
N ASP A 97 -12.52 11.20 15.44
CA ASP A 97 -13.22 11.44 14.17
C ASP A 97 -12.88 10.37 13.13
N LYS A 98 -11.59 10.05 13.00
CA LYS A 98 -11.07 8.99 12.11
C LYS A 98 -11.65 7.62 12.46
N ILE A 99 -11.69 7.28 13.74
CA ILE A 99 -12.22 6.00 14.24
C ILE A 99 -13.72 5.88 13.99
N LYS A 100 -14.50 6.92 14.34
CA LYS A 100 -15.95 6.95 14.13
C LYS A 100 -16.28 6.75 12.65
N PHE A 101 -15.52 7.37 11.75
CA PHE A 101 -15.69 7.20 10.31
C PHE A 101 -15.37 5.78 9.84
N CYS A 102 -14.28 5.17 10.33
CA CYS A 102 -13.98 3.77 10.02
C CYS A 102 -15.09 2.82 10.48
N MET A 103 -15.61 2.99 11.69
CA MET A 103 -16.72 2.19 12.20
C MET A 103 -17.99 2.36 11.35
N TYR A 104 -18.22 3.57 10.84
CA TYR A 104 -19.31 3.82 9.89
C TYR A 104 -19.12 3.06 8.58
N ILE A 105 -17.91 3.08 7.99
CA ILE A 105 -17.58 2.27 6.80
C ILE A 105 -17.84 0.79 7.06
N GLU A 106 -17.34 0.25 8.18
CA GLU A 106 -17.52 -1.17 8.53
C GLU A 106 -19.00 -1.55 8.63
N LYS A 107 -19.85 -0.64 9.10
CA LYS A 107 -21.29 -0.82 9.12
C LYS A 107 -21.88 -0.80 7.70
N GLU A 108 -21.48 0.14 6.85
CA GLU A 108 -21.99 0.28 5.48
C GLU A 108 -21.62 -0.93 4.60
N ILE A 109 -20.43 -1.51 4.78
CA ILE A 109 -20.01 -2.73 4.06
C ILE A 109 -20.57 -4.02 4.68
N GLY A 110 -21.32 -3.93 5.78
CA GLY A 110 -21.98 -5.06 6.43
C GLY A 110 -21.08 -5.93 7.29
N ASN A 111 -19.89 -5.43 7.65
CA ASN A 111 -18.94 -6.13 8.53
C ASN A 111 -19.35 -6.08 10.01
N ILE A 112 -20.11 -5.04 10.39
CA ILE A 112 -20.81 -4.96 11.68
C ILE A 112 -22.28 -4.60 11.46
N THR A 113 -23.13 -5.02 12.38
CA THR A 113 -24.56 -4.68 12.36
C THR A 113 -24.78 -3.23 12.79
N LYS A 114 -25.98 -2.72 12.48
CA LYS A 114 -26.41 -1.39 12.95
C LYS A 114 -26.40 -1.28 14.49
N SER A 115 -26.83 -2.31 15.20
CA SER A 115 -26.83 -2.33 16.68
C SER A 115 -25.41 -2.32 17.24
N GLN A 116 -24.49 -3.07 16.63
CA GLN A 116 -23.06 -3.05 16.96
C GLN A 116 -22.46 -1.66 16.77
N PHE A 117 -22.66 -1.04 15.60
CA PHE A 117 -22.21 0.32 15.32
C PHE A 117 -22.74 1.32 16.36
N ASN A 118 -24.06 1.33 16.61
CA ASN A 118 -24.66 2.24 17.58
C ASN A 118 -24.10 2.05 18.99
N TRP A 119 -23.87 0.80 19.41
CA TRP A 119 -23.32 0.53 20.72
C TRP A 119 -21.85 1.00 20.84
N LEU A 120 -21.05 0.81 19.80
CA LEU A 120 -19.69 1.37 19.74
C LEU A 120 -19.71 2.90 19.81
N MET A 121 -20.57 3.56 19.05
CA MET A 121 -20.75 5.01 19.09
C MET A 121 -21.18 5.50 20.48
N TYR A 122 -22.03 4.74 21.17
CA TYR A 122 -22.39 5.05 22.56
C TYR A 122 -21.17 5.02 23.50
N LEU A 123 -20.30 4.02 23.38
CA LEU A 123 -19.07 3.94 24.18
C LEU A 123 -18.09 5.08 23.85
N LEU A 124 -17.94 5.40 22.56
CA LEU A 124 -17.10 6.53 22.12
C LEU A 124 -17.65 7.86 22.66
N ASN A 125 -18.97 8.07 22.63
CA ASN A 125 -19.58 9.26 23.20
C ASN A 125 -19.39 9.34 24.73
N LEU A 126 -19.39 8.21 25.45
CA LEU A 126 -19.04 8.18 26.89
C LEU A 126 -17.57 8.57 27.12
N SER A 127 -16.68 8.21 26.20
CA SER A 127 -15.27 8.59 26.27
C SER A 127 -15.02 10.11 26.09
N GLU A 128 -15.97 10.85 25.55
CA GLU A 128 -15.87 12.30 25.35
C GLU A 128 -16.51 13.13 26.48
N GLN A 129 -17.27 12.51 27.39
CA GLN A 129 -17.99 13.23 28.43
C GLN A 129 -17.06 13.77 29.52
N GLU A 130 -17.04 15.09 29.74
CA GLU A 130 -16.24 15.73 30.78
C GLU A 130 -16.70 15.38 32.21
N LYS A 131 -17.99 15.12 32.40
CA LYS A 131 -18.58 14.75 33.70
C LYS A 131 -19.54 13.58 33.56
N LEU A 132 -19.15 12.45 34.11
CA LEU A 132 -20.05 11.30 34.33
C LEU A 132 -20.69 11.48 35.71
N ASP A 133 -21.74 12.30 35.78
CA ASP A 133 -22.34 12.73 37.05
C ASP A 133 -22.93 11.55 37.88
N ARG A 134 -23.19 10.40 37.24
CA ARG A 134 -23.51 9.11 37.87
C ARG A 134 -23.04 7.98 36.96
N PHE A 135 -22.52 6.89 37.54
CA PHE A 135 -22.30 5.64 36.81
C PHE A 135 -23.65 5.03 36.43
N GLU A 136 -24.27 5.50 35.34
CA GLU A 136 -25.41 4.80 34.75
C GLU A 136 -24.96 3.39 34.36
N LYS A 137 -25.83 2.40 34.58
CA LYS A 137 -25.55 1.03 34.16
C LYS A 137 -25.33 1.02 32.64
N MET A 138 -24.19 0.50 32.20
CA MET A 138 -23.85 0.41 30.78
C MET A 138 -24.94 -0.35 30.03
N LYS A 139 -25.40 0.23 28.92
CA LYS A 139 -26.43 -0.38 28.07
C LYS A 139 -25.86 -1.59 27.33
N TYR A 140 -26.68 -2.61 27.14
CA TYR A 140 -26.34 -3.78 26.34
C TYR A 140 -26.51 -3.48 24.86
N ILE A 141 -25.81 -4.23 24.01
CA ILE A 141 -25.88 -4.07 22.54
C ILE A 141 -27.32 -4.22 21.99
N ASN A 142 -28.11 -5.10 22.60
CA ASN A 142 -29.51 -5.34 22.25
C ASN A 142 -30.40 -4.12 22.54
N ASP A 143 -29.97 -3.20 23.42
CA ASP A 143 -30.71 -1.95 23.70
C ASP A 143 -30.63 -0.93 22.55
N PHE A 144 -29.94 -1.27 21.45
CA PHE A 144 -29.69 -0.39 20.31
C PHE A 144 -30.23 -0.90 18.96
N GLU A 145 -31.01 -1.99 18.96
CA GLU A 145 -31.59 -2.57 17.73
C GLU A 145 -32.39 -1.53 16.91
N ASP A 146 -33.26 -0.76 17.58
CA ASP A 146 -34.11 0.25 16.93
C ASP A 146 -33.59 1.68 17.04
N LYS A 147 -32.40 1.89 17.62
CA LYS A 147 -31.87 3.24 17.80
C LYS A 147 -31.22 3.77 16.52
N ASN A 148 -31.36 5.08 16.33
CA ASN A 148 -30.49 5.85 15.44
C ASN A 148 -29.71 6.79 16.34
N ILE A 149 -28.41 6.55 16.48
CA ILE A 149 -27.54 7.58 17.05
C ILE A 149 -27.28 8.59 15.95
N GLU A 150 -27.56 9.86 16.23
CA GLU A 150 -27.29 10.94 15.30
C GLU A 150 -25.77 11.02 15.10
N PHE A 151 -25.33 10.68 13.90
CA PHE A 151 -23.93 10.75 13.49
C PHE A 151 -23.84 11.74 12.34
N HIS A 152 -23.29 12.92 12.62
CA HIS A 152 -23.08 13.93 11.59
C HIS A 152 -21.81 13.60 10.82
N LEU A 153 -22.00 13.20 9.56
CA LEU A 153 -20.93 12.79 8.67
C LEU A 153 -20.15 14.03 8.20
N LYS A 154 -18.90 14.18 8.67
CA LYS A 154 -17.90 14.95 7.94
C LYS A 154 -16.83 13.96 7.48
N LYS A 155 -16.77 13.71 6.18
CA LYS A 155 -15.73 12.88 5.56
C LYS A 155 -14.36 13.44 5.90
N VAL A 156 -13.41 12.59 6.30
CA VAL A 156 -12.05 13.03 6.64
C VAL A 156 -11.38 13.56 5.38
N ASP A 157 -11.55 12.87 4.24
CA ASP A 157 -10.98 13.22 2.94
C ASP A 157 -11.30 14.65 2.51
N SER A 158 -12.53 15.11 2.74
CA SER A 158 -13.02 16.43 2.34
C SER A 158 -12.30 17.58 3.03
N SER A 159 -11.57 17.29 4.12
CA SER A 159 -10.77 18.26 4.85
C SER A 159 -9.32 18.32 4.37
N PHE A 160 -8.83 17.29 3.67
CA PHE A 160 -7.48 17.25 3.13
C PHE A 160 -7.43 17.81 1.72
N ASN A 161 -6.48 18.71 1.46
CA ASN A 161 -6.09 19.04 0.09
C ASN A 161 -4.87 18.21 -0.29
N LEU A 162 -5.11 17.02 -0.84
CA LEU A 162 -4.07 16.05 -1.17
C LEU A 162 -3.00 16.58 -2.14
N GLN A 163 -3.34 17.57 -2.98
CA GLN A 163 -2.35 18.23 -3.85
C GLN A 163 -1.41 19.15 -3.05
N ILE A 164 -1.91 19.85 -2.04
CA ILE A 164 -1.06 20.65 -1.14
C ILE A 164 -0.18 19.73 -0.28
N GLU A 165 -0.74 18.62 0.22
CA GLU A 165 0.04 17.64 0.98
C GLU A 165 1.17 17.04 0.12
N ASN A 166 0.89 16.74 -1.16
CA ASN A 166 1.88 16.30 -2.14
C ASN A 166 2.99 17.33 -2.34
N GLU A 167 2.64 18.61 -2.57
CA GLU A 167 3.64 19.67 -2.71
C GLU A 167 4.52 19.82 -1.46
N THR A 168 3.94 19.67 -0.27
CA THR A 168 4.69 19.71 0.99
C THR A 168 5.70 18.56 1.07
N LEU A 169 5.28 17.35 0.71
CA LEU A 169 6.15 16.17 0.61
C LEU A 169 7.27 16.36 -0.41
N ILE A 170 6.97 16.83 -1.62
CA ILE A 170 7.96 17.09 -2.67
C ILE A 170 9.03 18.08 -2.18
N ASN A 171 8.61 19.20 -1.58
CA ASN A 171 9.54 20.20 -1.07
C ASN A 171 10.41 19.67 0.07
N TYR A 172 9.85 18.83 0.95
CA TYR A 172 10.63 18.13 1.98
C TYR A 172 11.67 17.20 1.37
N LEU A 173 11.29 16.34 0.44
CA LEU A 173 12.23 15.41 -0.23
C LEU A 173 13.37 16.16 -0.92
N LEU A 174 13.07 17.24 -1.64
CA LEU A 174 14.07 18.07 -2.32
C LEU A 174 15.00 18.84 -1.35
N SER A 175 14.64 18.95 -0.07
CA SER A 175 15.53 19.53 0.94
C SER A 175 16.60 18.56 1.44
N LEU A 176 16.43 17.26 1.18
CA LEU A 176 17.30 16.20 1.69
C LEU A 176 18.53 15.99 0.80
N ASN A 177 19.62 15.53 1.42
CA ASN A 177 20.82 15.05 0.73
C ASN A 177 20.85 13.52 0.78
N MET A 178 21.53 12.89 -0.17
CA MET A 178 21.81 11.46 -0.04
C MET A 178 22.83 11.20 1.07
N ASN A 179 22.66 10.09 1.77
CA ASN A 179 23.63 9.55 2.72
C ASN A 179 24.83 8.91 1.98
N ARG A 180 25.75 8.29 2.73
CA ARG A 180 26.95 7.63 2.18
C ARG A 180 26.67 6.33 1.41
N GLU A 181 25.47 5.80 1.54
CA GLU A 181 24.99 4.59 0.87
C GLU A 181 24.12 4.95 -0.34
N SER A 182 24.13 6.22 -0.77
CA SER A 182 23.28 6.74 -1.86
C SER A 182 21.77 6.61 -1.61
N ARG A 183 21.33 6.62 -0.35
CA ARG A 183 19.92 6.70 0.03
C ARG A 183 19.51 8.10 0.45
N ILE A 184 18.30 8.52 0.07
CA ILE A 184 17.72 9.81 0.51
C ILE A 184 17.22 9.69 1.96
N LEU A 185 16.52 8.59 2.27
CA LEU A 185 16.04 8.22 3.59
C LEU A 185 16.27 6.71 3.79
N ASN A 186 16.25 6.28 5.05
CA ASN A 186 16.39 4.86 5.41
C ASN A 186 15.24 4.03 4.85
N SER A 187 15.50 2.75 4.63
CA SER A 187 14.49 1.73 4.33
C SER A 187 14.35 0.77 5.52
N ASN A 188 13.40 -0.16 5.43
CA ASN A 188 13.34 -1.33 6.33
C ASN A 188 14.58 -2.25 6.18
N GLU A 189 14.66 -3.27 7.04
CA GLU A 189 15.75 -4.25 7.07
C GLU A 189 15.99 -4.92 5.70
N PHE A 190 14.92 -5.35 5.01
CA PHE A 190 15.03 -5.94 3.68
C PHE A 190 15.63 -4.97 2.65
N GLY A 191 15.24 -3.70 2.74
CA GLY A 191 15.72 -2.62 1.89
C GLY A 191 17.23 -2.49 1.86
N GLU A 192 17.92 -2.85 2.95
CA GLU A 192 19.39 -2.79 3.03
C GLU A 192 20.12 -3.89 2.24
N PHE A 193 19.42 -4.96 1.85
CA PHE A 193 19.99 -6.03 1.02
C PHE A 193 19.81 -5.80 -0.49
N VAL A 194 18.92 -4.89 -0.87
CA VAL A 194 18.66 -4.53 -2.27
C VAL A 194 19.42 -3.27 -2.66
N SER A 195 19.52 -3.03 -3.96
CA SER A 195 20.30 -1.91 -4.47
C SER A 195 19.73 -0.56 -3.99
N PRO A 196 20.57 0.42 -3.59
CA PRO A 196 20.11 1.77 -3.26
C PRO A 196 19.42 2.48 -4.43
N ILE A 197 19.65 2.03 -5.67
CA ILE A 197 18.93 2.52 -6.86
C ILE A 197 17.63 1.80 -7.13
N SER A 198 17.23 0.83 -6.30
CA SER A 198 15.98 0.08 -6.49
C SER A 198 14.77 0.99 -6.64
N PHE A 199 13.77 0.52 -7.38
CA PHE A 199 12.48 1.21 -7.49
C PHE A 199 11.70 1.10 -6.19
N GLN A 200 11.64 -0.11 -5.61
CA GLN A 200 10.80 -0.38 -4.45
C GLN A 200 11.29 0.32 -3.18
N HIS A 201 12.61 0.33 -2.94
CA HIS A 201 13.24 0.77 -1.69
C HIS A 201 14.24 1.93 -1.84
N GLY A 202 14.42 2.45 -3.06
CA GLY A 202 15.59 3.24 -3.40
C GLY A 202 15.31 4.44 -4.31
N LEU A 203 16.40 5.04 -4.78
CA LEU A 203 16.42 6.28 -5.55
C LEU A 203 15.45 6.28 -6.73
N SER A 204 15.29 5.15 -7.44
CA SER A 204 14.40 5.08 -8.60
C SER A 204 12.94 5.36 -8.24
N GLY A 205 12.46 4.91 -7.07
CA GLY A 205 11.11 5.20 -6.60
C GLY A 205 10.89 6.69 -6.33
N TYR A 206 11.85 7.35 -5.68
CA TYR A 206 11.82 8.79 -5.43
C TYR A 206 11.85 9.58 -6.74
N LEU A 207 12.78 9.24 -7.63
CA LEU A 207 12.91 9.86 -8.94
C LEU A 207 11.61 9.70 -9.74
N PHE A 208 11.09 8.48 -9.84
CA PHE A 208 9.86 8.20 -10.56
C PHE A 208 8.72 9.09 -10.06
N TYR A 209 8.46 9.07 -8.75
CA TYR A 209 7.44 9.90 -8.13
C TYR A 209 7.62 11.39 -8.44
N LEU A 210 8.82 11.92 -8.21
CA LEU A 210 9.12 13.34 -8.40
C LEU A 210 8.94 13.79 -9.85
N SER A 211 9.35 12.98 -10.83
CA SER A 211 9.20 13.34 -12.24
C SER A 211 7.76 13.41 -12.73
N HIS A 212 6.83 12.71 -12.06
CA HIS A 212 5.42 12.66 -12.45
C HIS A 212 4.60 13.70 -11.71
N MET A 213 4.89 13.89 -10.41
CA MET A 213 4.12 14.79 -9.58
C MET A 213 4.44 16.27 -9.82
N ARG A 214 5.63 16.57 -10.35
CA ARG A 214 6.04 17.93 -10.69
C ARG A 214 7.06 17.88 -11.83
N ASP A 215 7.00 18.84 -12.76
CA ASP A 215 8.04 18.93 -13.80
C ASP A 215 9.31 19.57 -13.23
N ILE A 216 10.05 18.78 -12.44
CA ILE A 216 11.29 19.16 -11.75
C ILE A 216 12.49 18.38 -12.27
N SER A 217 12.40 17.87 -13.50
CA SER A 217 13.43 17.03 -14.11
C SER A 217 14.79 17.76 -14.22
N GLU A 218 14.78 19.10 -14.26
CA GLU A 218 15.97 19.95 -14.28
C GLU A 218 16.38 20.51 -12.91
N ASN A 219 15.72 20.09 -11.83
CA ASN A 219 16.07 20.54 -10.49
C ASN A 219 17.49 20.08 -10.14
N GLY A 220 18.35 21.03 -9.75
CA GLY A 220 19.75 20.76 -9.43
C GLY A 220 19.94 19.65 -8.39
N ARG A 221 19.03 19.52 -7.41
CA ARG A 221 19.08 18.46 -6.40
C ARG A 221 18.87 17.06 -6.99
N ILE A 222 17.94 16.93 -7.94
CA ILE A 222 17.68 15.66 -8.62
C ILE A 222 18.90 15.26 -9.47
N ILE A 223 19.49 16.21 -10.19
CA ILE A 223 20.71 15.99 -10.96
C ILE A 223 21.87 15.59 -10.04
N GLU A 224 22.04 16.26 -8.90
CA GLU A 224 23.03 15.90 -7.87
C GLU A 224 22.85 14.45 -7.39
N TRP A 225 21.62 14.00 -7.12
CA TRP A 225 21.35 12.62 -6.71
C TRP A 225 21.74 11.61 -7.80
N ILE A 226 21.33 11.85 -9.05
CA ILE A 226 21.62 10.96 -10.18
C ILE A 226 23.14 10.82 -10.41
N ILE A 227 23.89 11.92 -10.30
CA ILE A 227 25.35 11.92 -10.48
C ILE A 227 26.05 11.24 -9.29
N SER A 228 25.63 11.55 -8.06
CA SER A 228 26.31 11.10 -6.84
C SER A 228 26.25 9.59 -6.63
N GLU A 229 25.16 8.95 -7.06
CA GLU A 229 24.98 7.50 -6.99
C GLU A 229 26.11 6.73 -7.68
N GLY A 230 26.55 7.20 -8.86
CA GLY A 230 27.58 6.52 -9.66
C GLY A 230 28.97 6.49 -9.01
N ASN A 231 29.18 7.25 -7.93
CA ASN A 231 30.45 7.34 -7.23
C ASN A 231 30.57 6.41 -6.02
N GLN A 232 29.46 5.87 -5.49
CA GLN A 232 29.44 5.21 -4.17
C GLN A 232 29.15 3.70 -4.21
N ASN A 233 28.63 3.17 -5.33
CA ASN A 233 28.13 1.78 -5.41
C ASN A 233 29.09 0.76 -6.07
N LYS A 234 30.35 1.12 -6.35
CA LYS A 234 31.28 0.22 -7.06
C LYS A 234 31.83 -0.88 -6.15
N GLY A 235 31.13 -2.01 -6.05
CA GLY A 235 31.69 -3.25 -5.49
C GLY A 235 30.73 -4.17 -4.72
N ASN A 236 29.50 -3.75 -4.44
CA ASN A 236 28.55 -4.54 -3.66
C ASN A 236 27.69 -5.46 -4.55
N VAL A 237 27.48 -6.70 -4.09
CA VAL A 237 26.54 -7.64 -4.71
C VAL A 237 25.18 -7.47 -4.02
N TYR A 238 24.22 -6.90 -4.73
CA TYR A 238 22.86 -6.69 -4.23
C TYR A 238 21.91 -7.80 -4.65
N LEU A 239 20.95 -8.13 -3.79
CA LEU A 239 19.90 -9.10 -4.10
C LEU A 239 19.06 -8.58 -5.28
N ASN A 240 18.87 -9.44 -6.29
CA ASN A 240 18.09 -9.11 -7.49
C ASN A 240 18.55 -7.81 -8.19
N GLY A 241 19.87 -7.53 -8.18
CA GLY A 241 20.44 -6.25 -8.62
C GLY A 241 20.21 -5.85 -10.09
N CYS A 242 19.70 -6.75 -10.93
CA CYS A 242 19.28 -6.43 -12.31
C CYS A 242 17.77 -6.19 -12.44
N SER A 243 16.95 -6.48 -11.43
CA SER A 243 15.50 -6.55 -11.57
C SER A 243 14.82 -5.19 -11.66
N ILE A 244 13.54 -5.19 -12.09
CA ILE A 244 12.78 -3.95 -12.26
C ILE A 244 12.43 -3.30 -10.91
N LEU A 245 12.19 -4.09 -9.85
CA LEU A 245 11.87 -3.52 -8.54
C LEU A 245 13.09 -3.22 -7.69
N PHE A 246 14.15 -4.04 -7.81
CA PHE A 246 15.26 -4.06 -6.84
C PHE A 246 16.61 -3.66 -7.45
N GLY A 247 16.65 -3.41 -8.76
CA GLY A 247 17.90 -3.30 -9.49
C GLY A 247 17.93 -2.26 -10.60
N SER A 248 18.94 -2.42 -11.46
CA SER A 248 19.28 -1.48 -12.54
C SER A 248 18.22 -1.39 -13.64
N SER A 249 17.37 -2.40 -13.84
CA SER A 249 16.27 -2.33 -14.79
C SER A 249 15.23 -1.28 -14.39
N GLY A 250 14.86 -1.21 -13.11
CA GLY A 250 13.95 -0.17 -12.62
C GLY A 250 14.57 1.22 -12.78
N TYR A 251 15.88 1.31 -12.55
CA TYR A 251 16.58 2.57 -12.71
C TYR A 251 16.66 3.02 -14.17
N LEU A 252 16.93 2.10 -15.10
CA LEU A 252 16.83 2.36 -16.53
C LEU A 252 15.46 2.90 -16.90
N TRP A 253 14.38 2.24 -16.45
CA TRP A 253 13.00 2.65 -16.71
C TRP A 253 12.75 4.11 -16.31
N VAL A 254 13.23 4.50 -15.13
CA VAL A 254 13.03 5.83 -14.58
C VAL A 254 13.91 6.87 -15.27
N LEU A 255 15.18 6.58 -15.53
CA LEU A 255 16.05 7.51 -16.25
C LEU A 255 15.53 7.79 -17.66
N LEU A 256 14.91 6.79 -18.31
CA LEU A 256 14.23 6.95 -19.59
C LEU A 256 13.03 7.92 -19.53
N GLU A 257 12.35 8.04 -18.39
CA GLU A 257 11.32 9.08 -18.18
C GLU A 257 11.96 10.46 -17.96
N PHE A 258 13.02 10.52 -17.17
CA PHE A 258 13.69 11.78 -16.84
C PHE A 258 14.29 12.47 -18.05
N TYR A 259 15.10 11.77 -18.85
CA TYR A 259 15.87 12.44 -19.91
C TYR A 259 14.99 13.05 -21.01
N LYS A 260 13.75 12.55 -21.17
CA LYS A 260 12.75 13.10 -22.11
C LYS A 260 12.21 14.45 -21.66
N LYS A 261 12.15 14.67 -20.34
CA LYS A 261 11.66 15.92 -19.73
C LYS A 261 12.74 16.99 -19.57
N ILE A 262 14.02 16.62 -19.73
CA ILE A 262 15.13 17.58 -19.69
C ILE A 262 15.28 18.29 -21.04
N THR A 263 15.46 19.60 -21.00
CA THR A 263 15.64 20.41 -22.21
C THR A 263 16.89 19.98 -22.98
N SER A 264 16.82 20.00 -24.32
CA SER A 264 17.86 19.44 -25.18
C SER A 264 19.23 20.11 -25.06
N ASN A 265 19.27 21.37 -24.61
CA ASN A 265 20.48 22.16 -24.41
C ASN A 265 21.04 22.06 -22.97
N ASN A 266 20.40 21.33 -22.06
CA ASN A 266 20.89 21.14 -20.70
C ASN A 266 22.10 20.17 -20.72
N PRO A 267 23.28 20.57 -20.21
CA PRO A 267 24.48 19.72 -20.25
C PRO A 267 24.30 18.42 -19.44
N SER A 268 23.41 18.41 -18.44
CA SER A 268 23.11 17.22 -17.64
C SER A 268 22.40 16.13 -18.44
N ARG A 269 21.79 16.50 -19.57
CA ARG A 269 21.05 15.55 -20.42
C ARG A 269 21.98 14.50 -21.01
N GLU A 270 23.14 14.89 -21.54
CA GLU A 270 24.08 13.93 -22.13
C GLU A 270 24.68 13.01 -21.07
N LEU A 271 24.97 13.54 -19.88
CA LEU A 271 25.43 12.74 -18.73
C LEU A 271 24.43 11.63 -18.36
N ILE A 272 23.13 11.95 -18.39
CA ILE A 272 22.07 10.98 -18.11
C ILE A 272 21.95 9.96 -19.25
N ILE A 273 22.07 10.39 -20.51
CA ILE A 273 22.05 9.50 -21.66
C ILE A 273 23.22 8.51 -21.63
N ASP A 274 24.43 8.96 -21.28
CA ASP A 274 25.59 8.08 -21.13
C ASP A 274 25.35 7.05 -20.03
N LYS A 275 24.80 7.49 -18.88
CA LYS A 275 24.40 6.58 -17.80
C LYS A 275 23.36 5.55 -18.24
N ILE A 276 22.36 5.98 -19.00
CA ILE A 276 21.33 5.09 -19.58
C ILE A 276 21.98 4.04 -20.47
N ARG A 277 22.92 4.42 -21.35
CA ARG A 277 23.64 3.51 -22.25
C ARG A 277 24.50 2.50 -21.49
N ASP A 278 25.16 2.94 -20.42
CA ASP A 278 25.99 2.07 -19.58
C ASP A 278 25.12 1.02 -18.86
N ILE A 279 24.03 1.46 -18.23
CA ILE A 279 23.07 0.55 -17.57
C ILE A 279 22.48 -0.45 -18.58
N TYR A 280 22.11 0.01 -19.77
CA TYR A 280 21.62 -0.84 -20.85
C TYR A 280 22.62 -1.95 -21.20
N LYS A 281 23.90 -1.62 -21.42
CA LYS A 281 24.94 -2.62 -21.75
C LYS A 281 25.12 -3.65 -20.63
N ASP A 282 25.12 -3.18 -19.39
CA ASP A 282 25.25 -4.06 -18.21
C ASP A 282 24.07 -5.03 -18.11
N LEU A 283 22.84 -4.56 -18.37
CA LEU A 283 21.64 -5.38 -18.37
C LEU A 283 21.66 -6.45 -19.49
N ILE A 284 22.04 -6.08 -20.71
CA ILE A 284 22.17 -7.04 -21.82
C ILE A 284 23.18 -8.14 -21.47
N SER A 285 24.34 -7.75 -20.91
CA SER A 285 25.40 -8.71 -20.54
C SER A 285 25.02 -9.62 -19.37
N SER A 286 24.15 -9.14 -18.47
CA SER A 286 23.75 -9.85 -17.26
C SER A 286 22.48 -10.68 -17.42
N TYR A 287 21.68 -10.41 -18.46
CA TYR A 287 20.37 -11.04 -18.67
C TYR A 287 20.39 -12.57 -18.60
N GLN A 288 21.39 -13.21 -19.20
CA GLN A 288 21.50 -14.68 -19.21
C GLN A 288 21.77 -15.29 -17.83
N LYS A 289 22.27 -14.50 -16.87
CA LYS A 289 22.55 -14.95 -15.50
C LYS A 289 21.33 -14.85 -14.58
N VAL A 290 20.24 -14.23 -15.05
CA VAL A 290 19.00 -14.10 -14.27
C VAL A 290 18.22 -15.40 -14.38
N GLU A 291 17.99 -16.06 -13.24
CA GLU A 291 17.36 -17.39 -13.20
C GLU A 291 15.82 -17.34 -13.22
N VAL A 292 15.24 -16.25 -12.69
CA VAL A 292 13.78 -16.10 -12.55
C VAL A 292 13.20 -15.41 -13.78
N PHE A 293 11.99 -15.81 -14.18
CA PHE A 293 11.30 -15.27 -15.37
C PHE A 293 10.23 -14.21 -15.05
N ASP A 294 9.87 -14.06 -13.78
CA ASP A 294 8.80 -13.16 -13.34
C ASP A 294 9.06 -11.67 -13.65
N PHE A 295 8.05 -10.84 -13.35
CA PHE A 295 8.10 -9.41 -13.59
C PHE A 295 9.01 -8.68 -12.60
N ALA A 296 8.86 -8.95 -11.31
CA ALA A 296 9.46 -8.16 -10.24
C ALA A 296 10.98 -8.39 -10.09
N LEU A 297 11.42 -9.65 -10.23
CA LEU A 297 12.78 -10.12 -10.00
C LEU A 297 13.47 -10.50 -11.31
N GLY A 298 12.68 -10.96 -12.28
CA GLY A 298 13.15 -11.78 -13.37
C GLY A 298 13.29 -11.08 -14.72
N LYS A 299 13.49 -11.95 -15.71
CA LYS A 299 13.69 -11.62 -17.12
C LYS A 299 12.57 -10.77 -17.73
N SER A 300 11.32 -10.96 -17.29
CA SER A 300 10.18 -10.23 -17.84
C SER A 300 10.28 -8.72 -17.57
N GLY A 301 10.54 -8.31 -16.33
CA GLY A 301 10.70 -6.88 -15.99
C GLY A 301 11.90 -6.23 -16.69
N ILE A 302 13.00 -6.98 -16.85
CA ILE A 302 14.18 -6.53 -17.60
C ILE A 302 13.83 -6.27 -19.05
N LEU A 303 13.15 -7.21 -19.71
CA LEU A 303 12.73 -7.05 -21.11
C LEU A 303 11.82 -5.84 -21.30
N LEU A 304 10.89 -5.59 -20.38
CA LEU A 304 10.03 -4.40 -20.44
C LEU A 304 10.84 -3.09 -20.43
N SER A 305 11.87 -3.02 -19.58
CA SER A 305 12.76 -1.85 -19.52
C SER A 305 13.62 -1.70 -20.78
N LEU A 306 14.09 -2.81 -21.35
CA LEU A 306 14.83 -2.83 -22.61
C LEU A 306 13.93 -2.43 -23.80
N MET A 307 12.66 -2.84 -23.83
CA MET A 307 11.68 -2.39 -24.82
C MET A 307 11.51 -0.87 -24.76
N LYS A 308 11.38 -0.32 -23.55
CA LYS A 308 11.32 1.14 -23.38
C LYS A 308 12.59 1.82 -23.87
N TYR A 309 13.77 1.29 -23.58
CA TYR A 309 15.03 1.81 -24.13
C TYR A 309 15.03 1.80 -25.67
N CYS A 310 14.66 0.66 -26.27
CA CYS A 310 14.62 0.48 -27.72
C CYS A 310 13.68 1.48 -28.40
N ILE A 311 12.48 1.72 -27.83
CA ILE A 311 11.52 2.72 -28.36
C ILE A 311 12.12 4.13 -28.32
N ASN A 312 12.84 4.44 -27.26
CA ASN A 312 13.39 5.77 -26.99
C ASN A 312 14.62 6.13 -27.84
N PHE A 313 15.46 5.14 -28.17
CA PHE A 313 16.70 5.35 -28.94
C PHE A 313 16.67 4.77 -30.36
N ASN A 314 15.61 4.03 -30.71
CA ASN A 314 15.49 3.31 -31.98
C ASN A 314 16.72 2.42 -32.26
N ASP A 315 17.17 1.72 -31.22
CA ASP A 315 18.40 0.94 -31.23
C ASP A 315 18.18 -0.46 -31.84
N VAL A 316 18.88 -0.74 -32.94
CA VAL A 316 18.69 -1.97 -33.74
C VAL A 316 19.15 -3.21 -32.99
N ASP A 317 20.30 -3.14 -32.31
CA ASP A 317 20.86 -4.26 -31.56
C ASP A 317 19.95 -4.66 -30.39
N SER A 318 19.37 -3.67 -29.69
CA SER A 318 18.32 -3.90 -28.69
C SER A 318 17.11 -4.61 -29.27
N MET A 319 16.65 -4.18 -30.46
CA MET A 319 15.47 -4.78 -31.09
C MET A 319 15.70 -6.25 -31.42
N GLU A 320 16.88 -6.60 -31.94
CA GLU A 320 17.24 -7.99 -32.23
C GLU A 320 17.31 -8.84 -30.95
N PHE A 321 17.97 -8.31 -29.91
CA PHE A 321 18.04 -8.98 -28.61
C PHE A 321 16.64 -9.21 -28.01
N ILE A 322 15.77 -8.19 -28.01
CA ILE A 322 14.40 -8.30 -27.48
C ILE A 322 13.61 -9.35 -28.26
N ARG A 323 13.72 -9.37 -29.60
CA ARG A 323 13.03 -10.38 -30.45
C ARG A 323 13.48 -11.80 -30.11
N GLU A 324 14.76 -12.03 -29.84
CA GLU A 324 15.23 -13.36 -29.43
C GLU A 324 14.72 -13.73 -28.04
N LYS A 325 14.81 -12.81 -27.08
CA LYS A 325 14.52 -13.09 -25.67
C LYS A 325 13.04 -13.10 -25.32
N ILE A 326 12.19 -12.44 -26.09
CA ILE A 326 10.75 -12.57 -25.93
C ILE A 326 10.26 -13.96 -26.34
N GLU A 327 10.91 -14.63 -27.30
CA GLU A 327 10.57 -16.01 -27.65
C GLU A 327 10.93 -16.98 -26.53
N GLU A 328 12.09 -16.78 -25.89
CA GLU A 328 12.47 -17.53 -24.69
C GLU A 328 11.41 -17.38 -23.58
N LEU A 329 10.99 -16.14 -23.30
CA LEU A 329 9.96 -15.84 -22.31
C LEU A 329 8.59 -16.45 -22.68
N TYR A 330 8.21 -16.39 -23.96
CA TYR A 330 6.96 -16.96 -24.46
C TYR A 330 6.93 -18.49 -24.34
N LEU A 331 8.02 -19.17 -24.68
CA LEU A 331 8.11 -20.63 -24.56
C LEU A 331 7.96 -21.07 -23.09
N TYR A 332 8.63 -20.37 -22.17
CA TYR A 332 8.45 -20.57 -20.72
C TYR A 332 6.98 -20.38 -20.32
N PHE A 333 6.37 -19.26 -20.71
CA PHE A 333 4.97 -18.95 -20.40
C PHE A 333 4.01 -20.06 -20.87
N VAL A 334 4.16 -20.54 -22.11
CA VAL A 334 3.28 -21.60 -22.67
C VAL A 334 3.44 -22.93 -21.95
N ASP A 335 4.65 -23.27 -21.51
CA ASP A 335 4.89 -24.49 -20.73
C ASP A 335 4.23 -24.38 -19.34
N GLU A 336 4.47 -23.27 -18.65
CA GLU A 336 3.98 -23.05 -17.28
C GLU A 336 2.47 -22.95 -17.18
N ILE A 337 1.77 -22.34 -18.16
CA ILE A 337 0.29 -22.27 -18.15
C ILE A 337 -0.35 -23.66 -17.95
N ARG A 338 0.29 -24.73 -18.41
CA ARG A 338 -0.23 -26.11 -18.31
C ARG A 338 -0.14 -26.68 -16.90
N ASN A 339 0.71 -26.12 -16.05
CA ASN A 339 1.07 -26.65 -14.73
C ASN A 339 0.51 -25.82 -13.57
N VAL A 340 -0.03 -24.64 -13.85
CA VAL A 340 -0.57 -23.71 -12.84
C VAL A 340 -1.79 -24.27 -12.14
N ASN A 341 -1.79 -24.19 -10.81
CA ASN A 341 -2.92 -24.63 -9.98
C ASN A 341 -3.35 -23.61 -8.92
N SER A 342 -2.66 -22.47 -8.82
CA SER A 342 -2.92 -21.47 -7.77
C SER A 342 -2.89 -20.03 -8.29
N LEU A 343 -3.59 -19.14 -7.59
CA LEU A 343 -3.54 -17.69 -7.88
C LEU A 343 -2.15 -17.10 -7.69
N LYS A 344 -1.33 -17.65 -6.76
CA LYS A 344 0.03 -17.18 -6.50
C LYS A 344 0.92 -17.34 -7.74
N GLU A 345 0.84 -18.49 -8.41
CA GLU A 345 1.57 -18.75 -9.66
C GLU A 345 1.08 -17.86 -10.82
N CYS A 346 -0.18 -17.42 -10.77
CA CYS A 346 -0.76 -16.49 -11.74
C CYS A 346 -0.47 -15.01 -11.45
N ASN A 347 0.08 -14.66 -10.29
CA ASN A 347 0.15 -13.26 -9.85
C ASN A 347 0.97 -12.36 -10.81
N PHE A 348 0.80 -11.05 -10.70
CA PHE A 348 1.53 -10.07 -11.52
C PHE A 348 3.02 -9.98 -11.20
N ALA A 349 3.40 -9.78 -9.93
CA ALA A 349 4.79 -9.51 -9.57
C ALA A 349 5.68 -10.75 -9.75
N HIS A 350 5.22 -11.89 -9.23
CA HIS A 350 6.01 -13.12 -9.16
C HIS A 350 5.44 -14.29 -9.99
N GLY A 351 4.45 -14.02 -10.84
CA GLY A 351 3.74 -15.06 -11.58
C GLY A 351 3.56 -14.75 -13.06
N LEU A 352 2.68 -15.54 -13.68
CA LEU A 352 2.50 -15.53 -15.13
C LEU A 352 1.79 -14.28 -15.66
N ALA A 353 1.03 -13.54 -14.86
CA ALA A 353 0.33 -12.34 -15.34
C ALA A 353 1.30 -11.21 -15.72
N GLY A 354 2.39 -11.04 -14.98
CA GLY A 354 3.43 -10.07 -15.33
C GLY A 354 4.17 -10.48 -16.62
N ILE A 355 4.40 -11.77 -16.80
CA ILE A 355 4.97 -12.33 -18.04
C ILE A 355 4.04 -12.09 -19.23
N ALA A 356 2.75 -12.42 -19.07
CA ALA A 356 1.72 -12.20 -20.09
C ALA A 356 1.62 -10.72 -20.48
N TYR A 357 1.70 -9.82 -19.51
CA TYR A 357 1.72 -8.38 -19.74
C TYR A 357 2.91 -7.96 -20.64
N VAL A 358 4.12 -8.43 -20.36
CA VAL A 358 5.30 -8.08 -21.17
C VAL A 358 5.23 -8.67 -22.58
N ILE A 359 4.72 -9.91 -22.73
CA ILE A 359 4.47 -10.51 -24.05
C ILE A 359 3.44 -9.70 -24.83
N LEU A 360 2.36 -9.26 -24.17
CA LEU A 360 1.33 -8.41 -24.77
C LEU A 360 1.91 -7.09 -25.28
N ILE A 361 2.73 -6.42 -24.47
CA ILE A 361 3.39 -5.17 -24.83
C ILE A 361 4.33 -5.36 -26.03
N TYR A 362 5.12 -6.44 -26.07
CA TYR A 362 5.91 -6.75 -27.25
C TYR A 362 5.03 -6.92 -28.49
N ASN A 363 3.95 -7.69 -28.35
CA ASN A 363 3.04 -8.03 -29.43
C ASN A 363 2.34 -6.80 -30.03
N SER A 364 2.09 -5.77 -29.22
CA SER A 364 1.49 -4.51 -29.66
C SER A 364 2.50 -3.52 -30.24
N GLU A 365 3.69 -3.42 -29.63
CA GLU A 365 4.64 -2.35 -29.95
C GLU A 365 5.69 -2.71 -31.01
N PHE A 366 6.03 -4.00 -31.14
CA PHE A 366 7.13 -4.47 -31.97
C PHE A 366 6.69 -5.40 -33.11
N GLU A 367 6.15 -6.57 -32.76
CA GLU A 367 5.85 -7.60 -33.76
C GLU A 367 4.63 -8.42 -33.35
N PHE A 368 3.58 -8.31 -34.16
CA PHE A 368 2.34 -9.04 -33.94
C PHE A 368 2.47 -10.53 -34.30
N LYS A 369 2.14 -11.40 -33.35
CA LYS A 369 2.04 -12.85 -33.50
C LYS A 369 0.73 -13.36 -32.91
N VAL A 370 -0.10 -13.95 -33.77
CA VAL A 370 -1.37 -14.60 -33.40
C VAL A 370 -1.18 -15.66 -32.31
N ALA A 371 -0.03 -16.35 -32.29
CA ALA A 371 0.28 -17.34 -31.28
C ALA A 371 0.32 -16.75 -29.86
N TYR A 372 0.84 -15.53 -29.70
CA TYR A 372 0.92 -14.85 -28.40
C TYR A 372 -0.48 -14.51 -27.88
N GLU A 373 -1.32 -13.93 -28.72
CA GLU A 373 -2.71 -13.61 -28.37
C GLU A 373 -3.50 -14.86 -27.96
N ASN A 374 -3.35 -15.96 -28.70
CA ASN A 374 -4.03 -17.20 -28.40
C ASN A 374 -3.62 -17.76 -27.04
N SER A 375 -2.32 -17.80 -26.73
CA SER A 375 -1.83 -18.28 -25.44
C SER A 375 -2.27 -17.37 -24.28
N ILE A 376 -2.22 -16.05 -24.46
CA ILE A 376 -2.72 -15.08 -23.46
C ILE A 376 -4.22 -15.29 -23.23
N LYS A 377 -5.01 -15.53 -24.27
CA LYS A 377 -6.44 -15.79 -24.15
C LYS A 377 -6.73 -17.10 -23.39
N VAL A 378 -5.92 -18.14 -23.60
CA VAL A 378 -5.99 -19.38 -22.81
C VAL A 378 -5.69 -19.11 -21.34
N PHE A 379 -4.60 -18.37 -21.07
CA PHE A 379 -4.24 -17.98 -19.70
C PHE A 379 -5.33 -17.16 -19.01
N ASN A 380 -5.91 -16.18 -19.69
CA ASN A 380 -6.97 -15.34 -19.12
C ASN A 380 -8.22 -16.15 -18.75
N ASN A 381 -8.62 -17.11 -19.59
CA ASN A 381 -9.73 -18.01 -19.27
C ASN A 381 -9.42 -18.91 -18.06
N LEU A 382 -8.19 -19.41 -17.95
CA LEU A 382 -7.73 -20.17 -16.77
C LEU A 382 -7.82 -19.31 -15.51
N LEU A 383 -7.31 -18.08 -15.58
CA LEU A 383 -7.25 -17.14 -14.48
C LEU A 383 -8.65 -16.72 -13.97
N GLU A 384 -9.60 -16.47 -14.87
CA GLU A 384 -11.00 -16.24 -14.51
C GLU A 384 -11.59 -17.43 -13.75
N ASN A 385 -11.36 -18.66 -14.22
CA ASN A 385 -11.85 -19.87 -13.54
C ASN A 385 -11.22 -20.05 -12.16
N LEU A 386 -9.91 -19.81 -12.02
CA LEU A 386 -9.22 -19.90 -10.73
C LEU A 386 -9.75 -18.87 -9.73
N LEU A 387 -9.96 -17.63 -10.16
CA LEU A 387 -10.56 -16.60 -9.31
C LEU A 387 -11.97 -17.02 -8.86
N GLU A 388 -12.83 -17.48 -9.78
CA GLU A 388 -14.18 -17.92 -9.43
C GLU A 388 -14.17 -19.10 -8.44
N ASN A 389 -13.26 -20.05 -8.60
CA ASN A 389 -13.10 -21.19 -7.69
C ASN A 389 -12.64 -20.75 -6.28
N GLU A 390 -11.74 -19.77 -6.20
CA GLU A 390 -11.17 -19.29 -4.94
C GLU A 390 -12.05 -18.26 -4.21
N TYR A 391 -13.03 -17.66 -4.90
CA TYR A 391 -13.81 -16.55 -4.37
C TYR A 391 -14.46 -16.86 -3.01
N SER A 392 -15.12 -18.01 -2.87
CA SER A 392 -15.83 -18.36 -1.64
C SER A 392 -14.89 -18.49 -0.44
N ARG A 393 -13.69 -19.05 -0.66
CA ARG A 393 -12.66 -19.17 0.38
C ARG A 393 -12.10 -17.80 0.75
N LEU A 394 -11.72 -17.00 -0.25
CA LEU A 394 -11.21 -15.63 -0.05
C LEU A 394 -12.25 -14.70 0.60
N ASN A 395 -13.55 -14.92 0.35
CA ASN A 395 -14.61 -14.13 0.96
C ASN A 395 -14.92 -14.53 2.41
N ALA A 396 -14.35 -15.64 2.89
CA ALA A 396 -14.48 -16.11 4.26
C ALA A 396 -13.26 -15.70 5.10
N THR A 397 -12.06 -16.08 4.66
CA THR A 397 -10.83 -15.95 5.46
C THR A 397 -9.60 -15.70 4.57
N PRO A 398 -9.46 -14.51 3.95
CA PRO A 398 -8.26 -14.17 3.19
C PRO A 398 -7.12 -13.76 4.14
N THR A 399 -5.89 -13.94 3.68
CA THR A 399 -4.71 -13.32 4.30
C THR A 399 -4.37 -12.01 3.61
N ASN A 400 -3.54 -11.16 4.23
CA ASN A 400 -3.06 -9.91 3.61
C ASN A 400 -2.38 -10.16 2.27
N LEU A 401 -1.48 -11.15 2.22
CA LEU A 401 -0.74 -11.46 0.99
C LEU A 401 -1.66 -11.95 -0.13
N GLU A 402 -2.74 -12.67 0.17
CA GLU A 402 -3.72 -13.09 -0.85
C GLU A 402 -4.55 -11.94 -1.43
N LEU A 403 -4.54 -10.77 -0.79
CA LEU A 403 -5.17 -9.54 -1.29
C LEU A 403 -4.16 -8.57 -1.92
N SER A 404 -2.86 -8.78 -1.69
CA SER A 404 -1.77 -7.90 -2.12
C SER A 404 -1.57 -7.81 -3.64
N TRP A 405 -0.75 -6.85 -4.07
CA TRP A 405 -0.24 -6.79 -5.44
C TRP A 405 0.80 -7.88 -5.71
N CYS A 406 1.73 -8.12 -4.79
CA CYS A 406 2.88 -9.00 -5.01
C CYS A 406 2.57 -10.50 -5.05
N GLU A 407 1.54 -10.96 -4.35
CA GLU A 407 1.16 -12.38 -4.32
C GLU A 407 -0.34 -12.63 -4.52
N GLY A 408 -1.15 -11.58 -4.39
CA GLY A 408 -2.59 -11.71 -4.23
C GLY A 408 -3.43 -11.28 -5.42
N THR A 409 -4.72 -11.16 -5.12
CA THR A 409 -5.74 -10.77 -6.08
C THR A 409 -5.52 -9.39 -6.67
N SER A 410 -5.05 -8.38 -5.91
CA SER A 410 -4.84 -7.03 -6.46
C SER A 410 -3.88 -7.01 -7.65
N GLY A 411 -2.83 -7.84 -7.66
CA GLY A 411 -1.93 -7.96 -8.80
C GLY A 411 -2.63 -8.52 -10.05
N ILE A 412 -3.48 -9.51 -9.85
CA ILE A 412 -4.29 -10.12 -10.91
C ILE A 412 -5.33 -9.14 -11.44
N LEU A 413 -5.98 -8.35 -10.57
CA LEU A 413 -6.92 -7.32 -10.99
C LEU A 413 -6.21 -6.24 -11.81
N LEU A 414 -5.02 -5.81 -11.36
CA LEU A 414 -4.21 -4.86 -12.11
C LEU A 414 -3.88 -5.39 -13.51
N TYR A 415 -3.52 -6.66 -13.65
CA TYR A 415 -3.32 -7.27 -14.96
C TYR A 415 -4.54 -7.11 -15.87
N PHE A 416 -5.74 -7.45 -15.37
CA PHE A 416 -6.97 -7.29 -16.16
C PHE A 416 -7.29 -5.84 -16.51
N GLU A 417 -6.99 -4.88 -15.62
CA GLU A 417 -7.10 -3.45 -15.94
C GLU A 417 -6.17 -3.04 -17.09
N LEU A 418 -4.94 -3.56 -17.10
CA LEU A 418 -3.94 -3.29 -18.14
C LEU A 418 -4.30 -3.93 -19.51
N LEU A 419 -5.20 -4.91 -19.54
CA LEU A 419 -5.72 -5.46 -20.79
C LEU A 419 -6.72 -4.52 -21.48
N TYR A 420 -7.28 -3.53 -20.77
CA TYR A 420 -8.28 -2.60 -21.29
C TYR A 420 -9.52 -3.27 -21.91
N ASP A 421 -9.90 -4.46 -21.42
CA ASP A 421 -11.03 -5.24 -21.91
C ASP A 421 -12.19 -5.26 -20.91
N LYS A 422 -13.35 -4.76 -21.35
CA LYS A 422 -14.58 -4.67 -20.55
C LYS A 422 -15.12 -6.01 -20.08
N ARG A 423 -14.70 -7.13 -20.68
CA ARG A 423 -15.15 -8.47 -20.25
C ARG A 423 -14.83 -8.73 -18.77
N TYR A 424 -13.72 -8.17 -18.27
CA TYR A 424 -13.26 -8.40 -16.90
C TYR A 424 -13.89 -7.45 -15.88
N SER A 425 -14.70 -6.46 -16.29
CA SER A 425 -15.24 -5.44 -15.38
C SER A 425 -16.04 -6.01 -14.21
N ASN A 426 -16.77 -7.12 -14.42
CA ASN A 426 -17.55 -7.76 -13.36
C ASN A 426 -16.64 -8.45 -12.32
N ILE A 427 -15.67 -9.26 -12.78
CA ILE A 427 -14.75 -9.96 -11.88
C ILE A 427 -13.88 -8.96 -11.11
N ILE A 428 -13.40 -7.92 -11.78
CA ILE A 428 -12.67 -6.82 -11.15
C ILE A 428 -13.51 -6.16 -10.05
N SER A 429 -14.75 -5.78 -10.36
CA SER A 429 -15.62 -5.11 -9.38
C SER A 429 -15.87 -5.96 -8.14
N ARG A 430 -16.14 -7.24 -8.35
CA ARG A 430 -16.46 -8.18 -7.28
C ARG A 430 -15.26 -8.41 -6.37
N PHE A 431 -14.07 -8.56 -6.93
CA PHE A 431 -12.84 -8.74 -6.15
C PHE A 431 -12.33 -7.45 -5.50
N GLN A 432 -12.56 -6.28 -6.09
CA GLN A 432 -12.31 -4.99 -5.43
C GLN A 432 -13.16 -4.82 -4.16
N GLN A 433 -14.44 -5.20 -4.23
CA GLN A 433 -15.33 -5.19 -3.06
C GLN A 433 -14.90 -6.21 -2.01
N LEU A 434 -14.49 -7.42 -2.43
CA LEU A 434 -13.94 -8.43 -1.53
C LEU A 434 -12.70 -7.91 -0.81
N ALA A 435 -11.71 -7.37 -1.54
CA ALA A 435 -10.51 -6.82 -0.94
C ALA A 435 -10.83 -5.68 0.04
N PHE A 436 -11.77 -4.79 -0.30
CA PHE A 436 -12.18 -3.71 0.60
C PHE A 436 -12.91 -4.20 1.85
N LYS A 437 -13.72 -5.26 1.74
CA LYS A 437 -14.38 -5.90 2.89
C LYS A 437 -13.38 -6.36 3.95
N PHE A 438 -12.17 -6.73 3.54
CA PHE A 438 -11.07 -7.13 4.41
C PHE A 438 -10.01 -6.04 4.57
N ASN A 439 -10.43 -4.77 4.65
CA ASN A 439 -9.48 -3.64 4.78
C ASN A 439 -8.63 -3.70 6.06
N LEU A 440 -9.14 -4.27 7.16
CA LEU A 440 -8.45 -4.28 8.46
C LEU A 440 -7.22 -5.19 8.51
N ILE A 441 -7.15 -6.23 7.67
CA ILE A 441 -5.98 -7.13 7.62
C ILE A 441 -4.87 -6.61 6.69
N GLN A 442 -5.18 -5.61 5.88
CA GLN A 442 -4.24 -5.02 4.94
C GLN A 442 -3.51 -3.85 5.59
N SER A 443 -2.20 -3.75 5.37
CA SER A 443 -1.44 -2.53 5.67
C SER A 443 -1.88 -1.40 4.74
N SER A 444 -1.31 -0.20 4.88
CA SER A 444 -1.61 0.89 3.96
C SER A 444 -0.73 0.88 2.70
N CYS A 445 0.36 0.13 2.66
CA CYS A 445 1.40 0.28 1.64
C CYS A 445 0.99 -0.15 0.22
N TYR A 446 1.82 0.19 -0.77
CA TYR A 446 1.55 -0.09 -2.19
C TYR A 446 1.72 -1.56 -2.56
N CYS A 447 2.74 -2.24 -2.04
CA CYS A 447 3.08 -3.61 -2.44
C CYS A 447 2.07 -4.65 -1.92
N HIS A 448 1.68 -4.54 -0.65
CA HIS A 448 0.80 -5.49 0.03
C HIS A 448 -0.12 -4.82 1.05
N GLY A 449 -0.74 -3.72 0.63
CA GLY A 449 -1.69 -2.97 1.43
C GLY A 449 -2.80 -2.35 0.59
N LEU A 450 -3.65 -1.55 1.24
CA LEU A 450 -4.82 -0.93 0.62
C LEU A 450 -4.50 -0.05 -0.60
N SER A 451 -3.28 0.51 -0.68
CA SER A 451 -2.87 1.24 -1.87
C SER A 451 -2.76 0.37 -3.11
N SER A 452 -2.50 -0.95 -3.00
CA SER A 452 -2.59 -1.85 -4.16
C SER A 452 -4.02 -1.95 -4.70
N LEU A 453 -5.00 -2.04 -3.81
CA LEU A 453 -6.42 -2.03 -4.19
C LEU A 453 -6.78 -0.70 -4.84
N LEU A 454 -6.36 0.42 -4.23
CA LEU A 454 -6.59 1.76 -4.74
C LEU A 454 -5.99 1.96 -6.14
N GLN A 455 -4.83 1.37 -6.41
CA GLN A 455 -4.22 1.38 -7.74
C GLN A 455 -5.12 0.77 -8.81
N THR A 456 -5.83 -0.32 -8.51
CA THR A 456 -6.80 -0.92 -9.45
C THR A 456 -8.02 -0.02 -9.64
N LEU A 457 -8.47 0.65 -8.57
CA LEU A 457 -9.60 1.57 -8.63
C LEU A 457 -9.31 2.81 -9.48
N ASN A 458 -8.04 3.23 -9.60
CA ASN A 458 -7.64 4.36 -10.45
C ASN A 458 -7.83 4.11 -11.96
N TYR A 459 -8.13 2.87 -12.37
CA TYR A 459 -8.51 2.53 -13.75
C TYR A 459 -10.03 2.58 -13.98
N GLN A 460 -10.83 2.80 -12.93
CA GLN A 460 -12.30 2.69 -12.94
C GLN A 460 -12.99 3.94 -12.41
N ASP A 461 -14.19 4.25 -12.91
CA ASP A 461 -15.00 5.38 -12.44
C ASP A 461 -15.81 5.06 -11.14
N LYS A 462 -15.24 4.27 -10.23
CA LYS A 462 -15.90 3.83 -8.98
C LYS A 462 -15.61 4.76 -7.81
N LEU A 463 -16.08 6.02 -7.91
CA LEU A 463 -15.77 7.08 -6.96
C LEU A 463 -16.06 6.70 -5.49
N ASN A 464 -17.23 6.11 -5.20
CA ASN A 464 -17.59 5.79 -3.80
C ASN A 464 -16.64 4.80 -3.12
N LEU A 465 -16.25 3.71 -3.81
CA LEU A 465 -15.33 2.72 -3.24
C LEU A 465 -13.93 3.30 -3.10
N ARG A 466 -13.51 4.10 -4.09
CA ARG A 466 -12.23 4.81 -4.07
C ARG A 466 -12.13 5.76 -2.87
N GLU A 467 -13.14 6.60 -2.67
CA GLU A 467 -13.23 7.52 -1.52
C GLU A 467 -13.20 6.75 -0.20
N ASN A 468 -13.96 5.66 -0.09
CA ASN A 468 -13.94 4.84 1.13
C ASN A 468 -12.55 4.22 1.42
N VAL A 469 -11.79 3.82 0.39
CA VAL A 469 -10.41 3.35 0.60
C VAL A 469 -9.51 4.49 1.07
N ILE A 470 -9.62 5.68 0.48
CA ILE A 470 -8.84 6.87 0.89
C ILE A 470 -9.15 7.24 2.34
N GLU A 471 -10.41 7.17 2.74
CA GLU A 471 -10.83 7.43 4.12
C GLU A 471 -10.18 6.46 5.12
N ILE A 472 -10.12 5.16 4.80
CA ILE A 472 -9.39 4.18 5.63
C ILE A 472 -7.88 4.46 5.64
N LEU A 473 -7.29 4.94 4.55
CA LEU A 473 -5.89 5.34 4.55
C LEU A 473 -5.67 6.58 5.44
N LEU A 474 -6.54 7.59 5.35
CA LEU A 474 -6.46 8.82 6.15
C LEU A 474 -6.73 8.59 7.65
N SER A 475 -7.49 7.56 8.01
CA SER A 475 -7.63 7.19 9.41
C SER A 475 -6.33 6.64 10.01
N ARG A 476 -5.46 6.11 9.14
CA ARG A 476 -4.13 5.58 9.46
C ARG A 476 -3.01 6.58 9.18
N SER A 477 -3.33 7.87 9.07
CA SER A 477 -2.34 8.92 8.86
C SER A 477 -2.19 9.85 10.06
N LYS A 478 -1.03 10.51 10.16
CA LYS A 478 -0.74 11.60 11.09
C LYS A 478 0.26 12.56 10.45
N ARG A 479 0.50 13.71 11.08
CA ARG A 479 1.64 14.55 10.70
C ARG A 479 2.90 14.11 11.43
N ASP A 480 4.00 14.00 10.70
CA ASP A 480 5.31 13.78 11.29
C ASP A 480 5.88 15.08 11.90
N LYS A 481 7.09 15.00 12.46
CA LYS A 481 7.80 16.16 13.03
C LYS A 481 8.12 17.27 12.03
N ASN A 482 8.11 16.97 10.74
CA ASN A 482 8.36 17.92 9.65
C ASN A 482 7.06 18.50 9.09
N GLY A 483 5.89 18.13 9.65
CA GLY A 483 4.57 18.56 9.20
C GLY A 483 4.04 17.78 7.99
N ILE A 484 4.73 16.72 7.58
CA ILE A 484 4.35 15.88 6.44
C ILE A 484 3.26 14.92 6.88
N LEU A 485 2.18 14.83 6.08
CA LEU A 485 1.18 13.80 6.26
C LEU A 485 1.80 12.45 5.91
N VAL A 486 1.93 11.59 6.92
CA VAL A 486 2.51 10.25 6.82
C VAL A 486 1.47 9.23 7.21
N PHE A 487 1.46 8.12 6.49
CA PHE A 487 0.58 6.98 6.66
C PHE A 487 1.31 5.86 7.39
N GLU A 488 0.54 5.07 8.12
CA GLU A 488 0.97 3.78 8.63
C GLU A 488 1.52 2.92 7.50
N CYS A 489 2.68 2.31 7.71
CA CYS A 489 3.34 1.46 6.73
C CYS A 489 3.79 0.16 7.41
N GLU A 490 4.46 -0.71 6.66
CA GLU A 490 4.84 -2.07 7.09
C GLU A 490 5.55 -2.11 8.47
N GLU A 491 6.36 -1.09 8.79
CA GLU A 491 6.95 -0.93 10.13
C GLU A 491 6.21 0.14 10.96
N SER A 492 5.70 -0.30 12.11
CA SER A 492 4.79 0.48 12.96
C SER A 492 5.44 1.64 13.75
N SER A 493 6.77 1.78 13.69
CA SER A 493 7.59 2.72 14.48
C SER A 493 8.32 3.79 13.67
N ASP A 494 8.60 3.57 12.39
CA ASP A 494 9.34 4.50 11.52
C ASP A 494 8.60 4.71 10.20
N THR A 495 8.23 5.94 9.89
CA THR A 495 7.54 6.26 8.64
C THR A 495 8.53 6.23 7.48
N LEU A 496 8.47 5.15 6.70
CA LEU A 496 9.28 4.95 5.50
C LEU A 496 8.75 5.77 4.33
N PHE A 497 9.64 6.22 3.45
CA PHE A 497 9.31 7.05 2.28
C PHE A 497 9.67 6.39 0.96
N ASP A 498 10.01 5.11 0.94
CA ASP A 498 10.16 4.41 -0.34
C ASP A 498 8.81 4.19 -1.05
N PHE A 499 8.87 3.71 -2.29
CA PHE A 499 7.69 3.57 -3.14
C PHE A 499 6.86 2.33 -2.82
N GLY A 500 7.51 1.19 -2.55
CA GLY A 500 6.81 -0.08 -2.42
C GLY A 500 6.07 -0.24 -1.11
N ILE A 501 6.77 0.04 -0.01
CA ILE A 501 6.29 -0.25 1.34
C ILE A 501 6.09 1.03 2.15
N GLY A 502 6.70 2.13 1.73
CA GLY A 502 6.57 3.45 2.32
C GLY A 502 5.49 4.34 1.73
N ASN A 503 5.60 5.63 2.05
CA ASN A 503 4.59 6.65 1.80
C ASN A 503 4.44 7.05 0.33
N LEU A 504 5.48 6.93 -0.50
CA LEU A 504 5.40 7.43 -1.88
C LEU A 504 4.37 6.67 -2.72
N GLY A 505 4.32 5.34 -2.60
CA GLY A 505 3.31 4.53 -3.28
C GLY A 505 1.90 4.79 -2.76
N ILE A 506 1.76 5.18 -1.50
CA ILE A 506 0.47 5.55 -0.92
C ILE A 506 -0.04 6.85 -1.55
N TYR A 507 0.80 7.88 -1.56
CA TYR A 507 0.50 9.15 -2.23
C TYR A 507 0.20 8.94 -3.72
N TRP A 508 1.02 8.14 -4.41
CA TRP A 508 0.83 7.81 -5.81
C TRP A 508 -0.59 7.31 -6.10
N SER A 509 -1.06 6.31 -5.34
CA SER A 509 -2.40 5.77 -5.52
C SER A 509 -3.50 6.75 -5.10
N ILE A 510 -3.32 7.50 -4.01
CA ILE A 510 -4.29 8.50 -3.52
C ILE A 510 -4.50 9.63 -4.53
N LEU A 511 -3.44 10.05 -5.21
CA LEU A 511 -3.49 11.11 -6.22
C LEU A 511 -4.13 10.66 -7.54
N GLY A 512 -4.45 9.37 -7.68
CA GLY A 512 -5.15 8.85 -8.86
C GLY A 512 -4.22 8.36 -9.96
N GLU A 513 -2.92 8.24 -9.68
CA GLU A 513 -1.96 7.81 -10.68
C GLU A 513 -2.09 6.32 -11.02
N ARG A 514 -1.65 5.99 -12.24
CA ARG A 514 -1.72 4.65 -12.83
C ARG A 514 -0.47 3.83 -12.55
N PHE A 515 -0.45 2.58 -12.99
CA PHE A 515 0.66 1.67 -12.74
C PHE A 515 2.00 2.25 -13.23
N PRO A 516 3.08 2.24 -12.40
CA PRO A 516 4.36 2.85 -12.75
C PRO A 516 5.07 2.32 -13.99
N PHE A 517 4.79 1.07 -14.35
CA PHE A 517 5.47 0.36 -15.44
C PHE A 517 4.57 0.17 -16.66
N GLU A 518 3.65 1.09 -16.90
CA GLU A 518 2.82 1.08 -18.09
C GLU A 518 3.58 1.62 -19.31
N LEU A 519 3.79 0.78 -20.34
CA LEU A 519 4.37 1.20 -21.61
C LEU A 519 3.25 1.50 -22.61
N LYS A 520 3.06 2.79 -22.96
CA LYS A 520 2.25 3.19 -24.11
C LYS A 520 3.15 3.83 -25.15
N LYS A 521 2.97 3.48 -26.43
CA LYS A 521 3.40 4.38 -27.50
C LYS A 521 2.62 5.67 -27.35
N GLU A 522 3.33 6.79 -27.18
CA GLU A 522 2.74 8.08 -27.49
C GLU A 522 2.42 8.05 -29.00
N LEU A 523 1.12 8.12 -29.33
CA LEU A 523 0.62 8.13 -30.71
C LEU A 523 0.96 9.44 -31.43
#